data_AF-A0A2Z4FLW9-F1
#
_entry.id   AF-A0A2Z4FLW9-F1
#
_cell.length_a   1.000
_cell.length_b   1.000
_cell.length_c   1.000
_cell.angle_alpha   90.00
_cell.angle_beta   90.00
_cell.angle_gamma   90.00
#
_symmetry.space_group_name_H-M   'P 1'
#
loop_
_entity.id
_entity.type
_entity.pdbx_description
1 polymer ?
#
loop_
_entity_poly.entity_id
_entity_poly.type
_entity_poly.pdbx_seq_one_letter_code
_entity_poly.pdbx_strand_id
1 'polypeptide(L)'
;MSSEAPQNHRNSNLYVLLLIAITIGGTGFWFFLNRWAAEPVGPTIAKEFAEDFEKECFLELQEERECRKLIGLNHSECLFANVERVTPGSGDQGGDIKHDREGYMTCMREKTGVRH
;
A
#
# COMPACT_ATOMS: atom_id res chain seq x y z
N MET A 1 28.48 59.23 -5.93
CA MET A 1 27.81 58.28 -6.84
C MET A 1 27.72 56.95 -6.11
N SER A 2 26.56 56.69 -5.50
CA SER A 2 26.33 55.53 -4.65
C SER A 2 26.25 54.26 -5.49
N SER A 3 26.98 53.26 -5.03
CA SER A 3 27.08 51.93 -5.60
C SER A 3 25.86 51.09 -5.19
N GLU A 4 24.88 50.93 -6.07
CA GLU A 4 23.71 50.07 -5.81
C GLU A 4 23.41 49.16 -7.01
N ALA A 5 24.27 48.17 -7.22
CA ALA A 5 23.95 47.01 -8.06
C ALA A 5 24.83 45.82 -7.65
N PRO A 6 24.43 45.03 -6.64
CA PRO A 6 24.40 43.59 -6.89
C PRO A 6 23.27 42.83 -6.15
N GLN A 7 22.34 43.50 -5.46
CA GLN A 7 21.36 42.80 -4.61
C GLN A 7 20.26 42.06 -5.39
N ASN A 8 19.81 42.58 -6.53
CA ASN A 8 18.63 42.06 -7.23
C ASN A 8 18.87 40.68 -7.88
N HIS A 9 20.06 40.45 -8.44
CA HIS A 9 20.43 39.18 -9.07
C HIS A 9 20.62 38.05 -8.04
N ARG A 10 21.11 38.37 -6.84
CA ARG A 10 21.38 37.40 -5.79
C ARG A 10 20.09 36.89 -5.13
N ASN A 11 19.10 37.77 -4.95
CA ASN A 11 17.77 37.39 -4.43
C ASN A 11 16.96 36.59 -5.46
N SER A 12 17.08 36.93 -6.75
CA SER A 12 16.45 36.17 -7.84
C SER A 12 16.96 34.73 -7.91
N ASN A 13 18.28 34.53 -7.86
CA ASN A 13 18.87 33.19 -7.84
C ASN A 13 18.44 32.36 -6.62
N LEU A 14 18.34 33.01 -5.45
CA LEU A 14 17.89 32.33 -4.22
C LEU A 14 16.42 31.86 -4.34
N TYR A 15 15.56 32.70 -4.94
CA TYR A 15 14.16 32.36 -5.20
C TYR A 15 14.03 31.19 -6.17
N VAL A 16 14.82 31.18 -7.25
CA VAL A 16 14.82 30.08 -8.23
C VAL A 16 15.27 28.77 -7.59
N LEU A 17 16.33 28.79 -6.77
CA LEU A 17 16.80 27.60 -6.06
C LEU A 17 15.76 27.07 -5.06
N LEU A 18 15.04 27.97 -4.39
CA LEU A 18 13.99 27.60 -3.44
C LEU A 18 12.79 26.96 -4.14
N LEU A 19 12.39 27.47 -5.31
CA LEU A 19 11.35 26.86 -6.15
C LEU A 19 11.75 25.47 -6.66
N ILE A 20 13.00 25.30 -7.08
CA ILE A 20 13.54 23.98 -7.48
C ILE A 20 13.54 23.00 -6.30
N ALA A 21 13.96 23.45 -5.12
CA ALA A 21 13.94 22.62 -3.91
C ALA A 21 12.52 22.19 -3.51
N ILE A 22 11.53 23.09 -3.60
CA ILE A 22 10.13 22.78 -3.31
C ILE A 22 9.57 21.80 -4.34
N THR A 23 9.86 21.99 -5.62
CA THR A 23 9.36 21.09 -6.67
C THR A 23 9.98 19.70 -6.55
N ILE A 24 11.30 19.59 -6.38
CA ILE A 24 11.96 18.29 -6.15
C ILE A 24 11.47 17.64 -4.86
N GLY A 25 11.36 18.41 -3.77
CA GLY A 25 10.85 17.93 -2.49
C GLY A 25 9.39 17.45 -2.57
N GLY A 26 8.53 18.23 -3.23
CA GLY A 26 7.13 17.89 -3.44
C GLY A 26 6.95 16.66 -4.33
N THR A 27 7.73 16.56 -5.41
CA THR A 27 7.67 15.42 -6.33
C THR A 27 8.22 14.16 -5.67
N GLY A 28 9.32 14.26 -4.91
CA GLY A 28 9.88 13.16 -4.14
C GLY A 28 8.95 12.69 -3.02
N PHE A 29 8.30 13.62 -2.33
CA PHE A 29 7.27 13.31 -1.33
C PHE A 29 6.06 12.62 -1.95
N TRP A 30 5.58 13.10 -3.10
CA TRP A 30 4.48 12.48 -3.83
C TRP A 30 4.83 11.08 -4.33
N PHE A 31 6.05 10.90 -4.85
CA PHE A 31 6.57 9.60 -5.25
C PHE A 31 6.71 8.65 -4.06
N PHE A 32 7.19 9.14 -2.92
CA PHE A 32 7.26 8.37 -1.68
C PHE A 32 5.87 7.91 -1.22
N LEU A 33 4.89 8.83 -1.21
CA LEU A 33 3.51 8.51 -0.89
C LEU A 33 2.93 7.49 -1.87
N ASN A 34 3.10 7.67 -3.18
CA ASN A 34 2.63 6.70 -4.16
C ASN A 34 3.30 5.33 -3.99
N ARG A 35 4.59 5.28 -3.64
CA ARG A 35 5.26 4.00 -3.39
C ARG A 35 4.80 3.32 -2.10
N TRP A 36 4.36 4.10 -1.11
CA TRP A 36 3.80 3.60 0.14
C TRP A 36 2.31 3.25 0.05
N ALA A 37 1.55 4.02 -0.74
CA ALA A 37 0.10 3.96 -0.86
C ALA A 37 -0.39 3.23 -2.12
N ALA A 38 0.50 2.86 -3.05
CA ALA A 38 0.16 1.92 -4.10
C ALA A 38 -0.28 0.62 -3.42
N GLU A 39 -1.59 0.41 -3.37
CA GLU A 39 -2.22 -0.77 -2.81
C GLU A 39 -1.57 -1.99 -3.47
N PRO A 40 -0.79 -2.79 -2.74
CA PRO A 40 -0.10 -3.91 -3.34
C PRO A 40 -1.07 -5.03 -3.76
N VAL A 41 -2.37 -4.92 -3.46
CA VAL A 41 -3.36 -5.96 -3.72
C VAL A 41 -4.48 -5.38 -4.56
N GLY A 42 -4.71 -5.97 -5.74
CA GLY A 42 -5.86 -5.60 -6.57
C GLY A 42 -7.19 -5.99 -5.91
N PRO A 43 -8.28 -5.23 -6.15
CA PRO A 43 -9.59 -5.48 -5.53
C PRO A 43 -10.14 -6.88 -5.83
N THR A 44 -9.77 -7.46 -6.97
CA THR A 44 -10.19 -8.82 -7.37
C THR A 44 -9.63 -9.89 -6.45
N ILE A 45 -8.33 -9.81 -6.09
CA ILE A 45 -7.64 -10.82 -5.27
C ILE A 45 -8.10 -10.72 -3.82
N ALA A 46 -8.24 -9.49 -3.32
CA ALA A 46 -8.83 -9.23 -2.01
C ALA A 46 -10.21 -9.88 -1.89
N LYS A 47 -11.06 -9.69 -2.90
CA LYS A 47 -12.40 -10.28 -2.93
C LYS A 47 -12.38 -11.80 -2.96
N GLU A 48 -11.55 -12.41 -3.81
CA GLU A 48 -11.44 -13.87 -3.92
C GLU A 48 -11.03 -14.51 -2.58
N PHE A 49 -10.05 -13.92 -1.91
CA PHE A 49 -9.56 -14.40 -0.61
C PHE A 49 -10.61 -14.23 0.50
N ALA A 50 -11.37 -13.12 0.46
CA ALA A 50 -12.49 -12.93 1.38
C ALA A 50 -13.60 -13.97 1.17
N GLU A 51 -13.99 -14.25 -0.08
CA GLU A 51 -15.01 -15.25 -0.42
C GLU A 51 -14.59 -16.67 -0.01
N ASP A 52 -13.31 -17.01 -0.13
CA ASP A 52 -12.80 -18.30 0.28
C ASP A 52 -12.86 -18.51 1.79
N PHE A 53 -12.47 -17.50 2.58
CA PHE A 53 -12.64 -17.55 4.02
C PHE A 53 -14.12 -17.51 4.44
N GLU A 54 -14.96 -16.76 3.73
CA GLU A 54 -16.40 -16.71 4.02
C GLU A 54 -17.05 -18.08 3.91
N LYS A 55 -16.69 -18.87 2.88
CA LYS A 55 -17.16 -20.26 2.72
C LYS A 55 -16.73 -21.13 3.90
N GLU A 56 -15.47 -21.06 4.31
CA GLU A 56 -14.96 -21.87 5.44
C GLU A 56 -15.63 -21.47 6.77
N CYS A 57 -15.74 -20.17 7.02
CA CYS A 57 -16.37 -19.63 8.20
C CYS A 57 -17.86 -20.01 8.27
N PHE A 58 -18.57 -19.97 7.14
CA PHE A 58 -19.98 -20.33 7.10
C PHE A 58 -20.22 -21.81 7.40
N LEU A 59 -19.30 -22.69 6.99
CA LEU A 59 -19.38 -24.12 7.30
C LEU A 59 -19.25 -24.40 8.80
N GLU A 60 -18.52 -23.56 9.54
CA GLU A 60 -18.31 -23.72 10.98
C GLU A 60 -19.36 -22.98 11.83
N LEU A 61 -19.59 -21.69 11.57
CA LEU A 61 -20.45 -20.84 12.40
C LEU A 61 -21.92 -20.84 11.95
N GLN A 62 -22.21 -21.18 10.69
CA GLN A 62 -23.54 -21.09 10.07
C GLN A 62 -24.21 -19.70 10.16
N GLU A 63 -23.45 -18.66 10.52
CA GLU A 63 -23.93 -17.28 10.65
C GLU A 63 -23.16 -16.32 9.71
N GLU A 64 -23.76 -15.98 8.57
CA GLU A 64 -23.16 -15.11 7.54
C GLU A 64 -22.77 -13.72 8.09
N ARG A 65 -23.56 -13.20 9.05
CA ARG A 65 -23.29 -11.89 9.68
C ARG A 65 -22.02 -11.92 10.53
N GLU A 66 -21.79 -13.01 11.24
CA GLU A 66 -20.61 -13.16 12.08
C GLU A 66 -19.35 -13.34 11.20
N CYS A 67 -19.44 -14.14 10.14
CA CYS A 67 -18.36 -14.29 9.17
C CYS A 67 -17.97 -12.97 8.49
N ARG A 68 -18.94 -12.16 8.04
CA ARG A 68 -18.66 -10.83 7.47
C ARG A 68 -18.00 -9.89 8.47
N LYS A 69 -18.39 -9.96 9.75
CA LYS A 69 -17.76 -9.18 10.82
C LYS A 69 -16.29 -9.60 11.00
N LEU A 70 -16.02 -10.90 11.03
CA LEU A 70 -14.67 -11.43 11.18
C LEU A 70 -13.76 -11.07 9.98
N ILE A 71 -14.29 -11.13 8.76
CA ILE A 71 -13.62 -10.65 7.55
C ILE A 71 -13.33 -9.15 7.67
N GLY A 72 -14.33 -8.33 7.98
CA GLY A 72 -14.16 -6.87 8.08
C GLY A 72 -13.11 -6.43 9.10
N LEU A 73 -12.90 -7.22 10.16
CA LEU A 73 -11.91 -6.90 11.21
C LEU A 73 -10.48 -7.36 10.88
N ASN A 74 -10.32 -8.47 10.14
CA ASN A 74 -9.02 -9.13 10.00
C ASN A 74 -8.48 -9.16 8.56
N HIS A 75 -9.34 -8.99 7.56
CA HIS A 75 -9.01 -9.21 6.15
C HIS A 75 -7.82 -8.37 5.68
N SER A 76 -7.86 -7.06 5.89
CA SER A 76 -6.81 -6.12 5.48
C SER A 76 -5.44 -6.52 6.06
N GLU A 77 -5.41 -6.82 7.35
CA GLU A 77 -4.17 -7.17 8.04
C GLU A 77 -3.59 -8.49 7.53
N CYS A 78 -4.41 -9.54 7.43
CA CYS A 78 -3.97 -10.83 6.92
C CYS A 78 -3.59 -10.77 5.44
N LEU A 79 -4.26 -9.93 4.65
CA LEU A 79 -3.96 -9.75 3.25
C LEU A 79 -2.60 -9.06 3.08
N PHE A 80 -2.34 -7.98 3.81
CA PHE A 80 -1.05 -7.27 3.73
C PHE A 80 0.12 -8.06 4.32
N ALA A 81 -0.11 -8.86 5.37
CA ALA A 81 0.91 -9.70 5.95
C ALA A 81 1.43 -10.79 4.98
N ASN A 82 0.59 -11.23 4.04
CA ASN A 82 0.86 -12.34 3.12
C ASN A 82 1.05 -11.87 1.67
N VAL A 83 1.48 -10.62 1.49
CA VAL A 83 1.95 -10.10 0.21
C VAL A 83 3.46 -10.25 0.14
N GLU A 84 3.94 -11.12 -0.75
CA GLU A 84 5.35 -11.19 -1.09
C GLU A 84 5.65 -10.17 -2.18
N ARG A 85 6.40 -9.12 -1.80
CA ARG A 85 7.01 -8.20 -2.77
C ARG A 85 8.17 -8.94 -3.45
N VAL A 86 7.93 -9.49 -4.64
CA VAL A 86 9.03 -10.02 -5.44
C VAL A 86 9.92 -8.84 -5.85
N THR A 87 11.19 -8.92 -5.46
CA THR A 87 12.20 -7.90 -5.74
C THR A 87 12.19 -7.56 -7.24
N PRO A 88 12.07 -6.29 -7.65
CA PRO A 88 12.01 -5.94 -9.06
C PRO A 88 13.36 -6.29 -9.72
N GLY A 89 13.35 -7.30 -10.58
CA GLY A 89 14.46 -7.69 -11.44
C GLY A 89 14.27 -7.12 -12.84
N SER A 90 14.94 -6.00 -13.12
CA SER A 90 15.40 -5.55 -14.46
C SER A 90 14.46 -5.77 -15.66
N GLY A 91 13.20 -5.35 -15.56
CA GLY A 91 12.28 -5.29 -16.69
C GLY A 91 11.22 -4.22 -16.44
N ASP A 92 10.69 -3.63 -17.51
CA ASP A 92 9.76 -2.48 -17.51
C ASP A 92 8.38 -2.75 -16.87
N GLN A 93 8.22 -3.90 -16.21
CA GLN A 93 7.01 -4.32 -15.52
C GLN A 93 7.35 -4.42 -14.03
N GLY A 94 6.82 -3.48 -13.25
CA GLY A 94 6.99 -3.44 -11.79
C GLY A 94 6.76 -4.82 -11.19
N GLY A 95 7.71 -5.26 -10.35
CA GLY A 95 7.85 -6.65 -9.90
C GLY A 95 6.53 -7.34 -9.56
N ASP A 96 6.37 -8.56 -10.07
CA ASP A 96 5.18 -9.40 -9.86
C ASP A 96 4.86 -9.50 -8.36
N ILE A 97 3.74 -8.93 -7.94
CA ILE A 97 3.29 -9.10 -6.56
C ILE A 97 2.71 -10.50 -6.44
N LYS A 98 3.31 -11.35 -5.59
CA LYS A 98 2.76 -12.67 -5.27
C LYS A 98 1.94 -12.56 -3.99
N HIS A 99 0.73 -13.10 -4.03
CA HIS A 99 -0.16 -13.19 -2.89
C HIS A 99 -0.15 -14.63 -2.38
N ASP A 100 0.25 -14.83 -1.13
CA ASP A 100 0.21 -16.15 -0.49
C ASP A 100 -1.20 -16.40 0.07
N ARG A 101 -1.98 -17.19 -0.66
CA ARG A 101 -3.33 -17.59 -0.27
C ARG A 101 -3.32 -18.44 1.00
N GLU A 102 -2.38 -19.37 1.14
CA GLU A 102 -2.34 -20.28 2.29
C GLU A 102 -1.95 -19.53 3.57
N GLY A 103 -0.98 -18.62 3.47
CA GLY A 103 -0.62 -17.70 4.53
C GLY A 103 -1.79 -16.80 4.95
N TYR A 104 -2.54 -16.25 3.99
CA TYR A 104 -3.76 -15.48 4.27
C TYR A 104 -4.80 -16.30 5.04
N MET A 105 -5.11 -17.51 4.57
CA MET A 105 -6.10 -18.38 5.23
C MET A 105 -5.64 -18.77 6.63
N THR A 106 -4.36 -19.07 6.81
CA THR A 106 -3.77 -19.39 8.12
C THR A 106 -3.91 -18.21 9.09
N CYS A 107 -3.55 -17.00 8.66
CA CYS A 107 -3.71 -15.79 9.47
C CYS A 107 -5.17 -15.54 9.87
N MET A 108 -6.10 -15.71 8.93
CA MET A 108 -7.52 -15.54 9.19
C MET A 108 -8.01 -16.57 10.23
N ARG A 109 -7.64 -17.84 10.10
CA ARG A 109 -7.99 -18.89 11.06
C ARG A 109 -7.42 -18.62 12.46
N GLU A 110 -6.17 -18.17 12.55
CA GLU A 110 -5.54 -17.82 13.82
C GLU A 110 -6.24 -16.66 14.54
N LYS A 111 -6.63 -15.61 13.79
CA LYS A 111 -7.29 -14.42 14.37
C LYS A 111 -8.76 -14.62 14.68
N THR A 112 -9.45 -15.48 13.93
CA THR A 112 -10.90 -15.67 14.06
C THR A 112 -11.27 -16.90 14.86
N GLY A 113 -10.35 -17.86 15.04
CA GLY A 113 -10.60 -19.11 15.71
C GLY A 113 -11.33 -20.15 14.86
N VAL A 114 -11.66 -19.83 13.60
CA VAL A 114 -12.24 -20.76 12.61
C VAL A 114 -11.15 -21.76 12.22
N ARG A 115 -11.43 -23.06 12.32
CA ARG A 115 -10.42 -24.14 12.27
C ARG A 115 -10.60 -25.18 11.16
N HIS A 116 -11.59 -24.97 10.30
CA HIS A 116 -12.09 -25.94 9.32
C HIS A 116 -11.09 -27.00 8.83
#